data_AF-A0AAI8D662-F1
#
_entry.id   AF-A0AAI8D662-F1
#
_cell.length_a   1.000
_cell.length_b   1.000
_cell.length_c   1.000
_cell.angle_alpha   90.00
_cell.angle_beta   90.00
_cell.angle_gamma   90.00
#
_symmetry.space_group_name_H-M   'P 1'
#
loop_
_entity.id
_entity.type
_entity.pdbx_description
1 polymer ?
#
loop_
_entity_poly.entity_id
_entity_poly.type
_entity_poly.pdbx_seq_one_letter_code
_entity_poly.pdbx_strand_id
1 'polypeptide(L)' 'MIDDRRDVTLDEIVELLSAERQVSISRSALGAWLRGRGWTFKKSPHTHWSRTDRTS' A
#
# COMPACT_ATOMS: atom_id res chain seq x y z
N MET A 1 -8.03 10.63 9.73
CA MET A 1 -8.55 9.24 9.59
C MET A 1 -8.33 8.84 8.14
N ILE A 2 -8.07 7.57 7.78
CA ILE A 2 -7.65 7.16 6.41
C ILE A 2 -8.40 7.90 5.29
N ASP A 3 -9.70 8.18 5.48
CA ASP A 3 -10.56 8.95 4.58
C ASP A 3 -10.00 10.30 4.05
N ASP A 4 -9.24 11.03 4.88
CA ASP A 4 -8.63 12.33 4.53
C ASP A 4 -7.38 12.18 3.65
N ARG A 5 -6.71 11.03 3.73
CA ARG A 5 -5.47 10.73 3.03
C ARG A 5 -5.78 10.10 1.66
N ARG A 6 -6.39 10.84 0.74
CA ARG A 6 -6.74 10.31 -0.60
C ARG A 6 -5.51 10.05 -1.50
N ASP A 7 -4.37 10.65 -1.18
CA ASP A 7 -3.13 10.59 -1.97
C ASP A 7 -2.06 9.64 -1.42
N VAL A 8 -2.41 8.74 -0.48
CA VAL A 8 -1.45 7.73 0.01
C VAL A 8 -1.55 6.42 -0.77
N THR A 9 -0.42 5.73 -0.83
CA THR A 9 -0.31 4.40 -1.41
C THR A 9 -0.77 3.33 -0.42
N LEU A 10 -1.12 2.14 -0.92
CA LEU A 10 -1.54 1.03 -0.07
C LEU A 10 -0.47 0.60 0.95
N ASP A 11 0.81 0.74 0.60
CA ASP A 11 1.94 0.41 1.48
C ASP A 11 2.04 1.39 2.65
N GLU A 12 1.92 2.69 2.37
CA GLU A 12 1.88 3.72 3.40
C GLU A 12 0.70 3.52 4.35
N ILE A 13 -0.48 3.07 3.87
CA ILE A 13 -1.61 2.75 4.76
C ILE A 13 -1.26 1.55 5.67
N VAL A 14 -0.57 0.53 5.16
CA VAL A 14 -0.12 -0.60 5.99
C VAL A 14 0.86 -0.12 7.07
N GLU A 15 1.85 0.69 6.70
CA GLU A 15 2.82 1.24 7.65
C GLU A 15 2.15 2.15 8.69
N LEU A 16 1.23 3.01 8.27
CA LEU A 16 0.47 3.88 9.16
C LEU A 16 -0.41 3.08 10.12
N LEU A 17 -1.06 2.01 9.68
CA LEU A 17 -1.84 1.14 10.57
C LEU A 17 -0.96 0.41 11.58
N SER A 18 0.23 -0.01 11.15
CA SER A 18 1.23 -0.62 12.04
C SER A 18 1.75 0.40 13.07
N ALA A 19 2.13 1.60 12.64
CA ALA A 19 2.72 2.63 13.48
C ALA A 19 1.70 3.31 14.41
N GLU A 20 0.54 3.74 13.89
CA GLU A 20 -0.46 4.47 14.68
C GLU A 20 -1.35 3.53 15.50
N ARG A 21 -1.65 2.32 15.00
CA ARG A 21 -2.63 1.42 15.63
C ARG A 21 -2.09 0.08 16.09
N GLN A 22 -0.80 -0.21 15.85
CA GLN A 22 -0.19 -1.52 16.15
C GLN A 22 -0.97 -2.69 15.50
N VAL A 23 -1.64 -2.42 14.37
CA VAL A 23 -2.38 -3.42 13.61
C VAL A 23 -1.50 -3.93 12.49
N SER A 24 -1.12 -5.21 12.55
CA SER A 24 -0.46 -5.90 11.46
C SER A 24 -1.52 -6.52 10.52
N ILE A 25 -1.71 -5.90 9.36
CA ILE A 25 -2.59 -6.42 8.30
C ILE A 25 -1.78 -6.57 7.01
N SER A 26 -2.02 -7.66 6.29
CA SER A 26 -1.37 -7.86 4.99
C SER A 26 -1.92 -6.87 3.96
N ARG A 27 -1.05 -6.46 3.02
CA ARG A 27 -1.40 -5.57 1.90
C ARG A 27 -2.63 -6.07 1.14
N SER A 28 -2.73 -7.37 0.89
CA SER A 28 -3.85 -8.00 0.17
C SER A 28 -5.16 -7.94 0.95
N ALA A 29 -5.14 -8.22 2.26
CA ALA A 29 -6.31 -8.15 3.11
C ALA A 29 -6.81 -6.70 3.26
N LEU A 30 -5.89 -5.75 3.44
CA LEU A 30 -6.20 -4.33 3.47
C LEU A 30 -6.78 -3.83 2.14
N GLY A 31 -6.18 -4.23 1.01
CA GLY A 31 -6.67 -3.89 -0.31
C GLY A 31 -8.09 -4.42 -0.59
N ALA A 32 -8.40 -5.64 -0.14
CA ALA A 32 -9.75 -6.19 -0.24
C ALA A 32 -10.77 -5.42 0.63
N TRP A 33 -10.40 -5.10 1.86
CA TRP A 33 -11.24 -4.31 2.78
C TRP A 33 -11.52 -2.90 2.25
N LEU A 34 -10.50 -2.23 1.70
CA LEU A 34 -10.64 -0.90 1.09
C LEU A 34 -11.53 -0.94 -0.16
N ARG A 35 -11.39 -1.97 -1.02
CA ARG A 35 -12.28 -2.14 -2.18
C ARG A 35 -13.74 -2.39 -1.78
N GLY A 36 -13.99 -3.15 -0.71
CA GLY A 36 -15.33 -3.34 -0.16
C GLY A 36 -15.99 -2.04 0.33
N ARG A 37 -15.18 -1.03 0.67
CA ARG A 37 -15.61 0.32 1.04
C ARG A 37 -15.69 1.31 -0.13
N GLY A 38 -15.43 0.88 -1.36
CA GLY A 38 -15.40 1.77 -2.54
C GLY A 38 -14.20 2.72 -2.55
N TRP A 39 -13.17 2.42 -1.75
CA TRP A 39 -12.00 3.28 -1.60
C TRP A 39 -10.98 3.02 -2.71
N THR A 40 -10.46 4.08 -3.31
CA THR A 40 -9.40 4.03 -4.34
C THR A 40 -8.10 4.61 -3.77
N PHE A 41 -6.97 3.99 -4.08
CA PHE A 41 -5.65 4.42 -3.59
C PHE A 41 -4.69 4.65 -4.76
N LYS A 42 -3.70 5.52 -4.56
CA LYS A 42 -2.67 5.77 -5.56
C LYS A 42 -1.85 4.50 -5.77
N LYS A 43 -1.63 4.12 -7.03
CA LYS A 43 -0.74 3.00 -7.35
C LYS A 43 0.65 3.35 -6.81
N SER A 44 1.23 2.47 -6.01
CA SER A 44 2.60 2.67 -5.55
C SER A 44 3.49 2.89 -6.78
N PRO A 45 4.38 3.90 -6.77
CA PRO A 45 5.32 4.07 -7.87
C PRO A 45 5.97 2.72 -8.11
N HIS A 46 5.88 2.23 -9.35
CA HIS A 46 6.46 0.94 -9.70
C HIS A 46 7.96 1.14 -9.52
N THR A 47 8.51 0.66 -8.40
CA THR A 47 9.96 0.50 -8.27
C THR A 47 10.32 -0.45 -9.39
N HIS A 48 10.78 0.12 -10.50
CA HIS A 48 11.23 -0.64 -11.64
C HIS A 48 12.46 -1.38 -11.14
N TRP A 49 12.28 -2.63 -10.75
CA TRP A 49 13.38 -3.57 -10.67
C TRP A 49 13.86 -3.71 -12.12
N SER A 50 14.73 -2.78 -12.54
CA SER A 50 15.62 -3.01 -13.65
C SER A 50 16.40 -4.25 -13.25
N ARG A 51 15.94 -5.39 -13.76
CA ARG A 51 16.62 -6.67 -13.68
C ARG A 51 18.02 -6.42 -14.25
N THR A 52 19.01 -6.21 -13.40
CA THR A 52 20.43 -6.28 -13.77
C THR A 52 20.77 -7.74 -14.00
N ASP A 53 20.19 -8.28 -15.07
CA ASP A 53 20.75 -9.42 -15.78
C ASP A 53 21.81 -8.84 -16.70
N ARG A 54 23.01 -8.61 -16.16
CA ARG A 54 24.20 -8.55 -17.00
C ARG A 54 25.11 -9.68 -16.56
N THR A 55 24.80 -10.83 -17.14
CA THR A 55 25.75 -11.90 -17.35
C THR A 55 26.92 -11.36 -18.20
N SER A 56 28.13 -11.39 -17.63
CA SER A 56 29.46 -11.67 -18.23
C SER A 56 30.58 -11.07 -17.39
#